data_AF-A0A7C3NNX4-F1
#
_entry.id   AF-A0A7C3NNX4-F1
#
_cell.length_a   1.000
_cell.length_b   1.000
_cell.length_c   1.000
_cell.angle_alpha   90.00
_cell.angle_beta   90.00
_cell.angle_gamma   90.00
#
_symmetry.space_group_name_H-M   'P 1'
#
loop_
_entity.id
_entity.type
_entity.pdbx_description
1 polymer ?
#
loop_
_entity_poly.entity_id
_entity_poly.type
_entity_poly.pdbx_seq_one_letter_code
_entity_poly.pdbx_strand_id
1 'polypeptide(L)' 'MIDSTSAGMRCRAVREIRTCQGLIRRFAEGVIQFDMENLGRRLVRVKWDSGIVDYAYPIEIEILEANGVAAANRL' A
#
# COMPACT_ATOMS: atom_id res chain seq x y z
N MET A 1 -5.29 -12.16 11.44
CA MET A 1 -3.88 -11.99 11.88
C MET A 1 -3.36 -10.68 11.30
N ILE A 2 -2.55 -9.92 12.04
CA ILE A 2 -1.90 -8.69 11.54
C ILE A 2 -0.46 -9.05 11.14
N ASP A 3 -0.04 -8.60 9.96
CA ASP A 3 1.31 -8.74 9.43
C ASP A 3 1.88 -7.34 9.14
N SER A 4 3.06 -7.04 9.67
CA SER A 4 3.72 -5.75 9.54
C SER A 4 4.95 -5.79 8.62
N THR A 5 5.15 -6.87 7.85
CA THR A 5 6.32 -7.03 6.97
C THR A 5 6.43 -5.90 5.94
N SER A 6 5.30 -5.38 5.46
CA SER A 6 5.20 -4.28 4.50
C SER A 6 5.06 -2.90 5.15
N ALA A 7 5.03 -2.82 6.48
CA ALA A 7 4.80 -1.57 7.19
C ALA A 7 5.90 -0.54 6.87
N GLY A 8 5.50 0.69 6.57
CA GLY A 8 6.39 1.77 6.16
C GLY A 8 6.73 1.80 4.67
N MET A 9 6.40 0.75 3.90
CA MET A 9 6.62 0.76 2.45
C MET A 9 5.65 1.73 1.75
N ARG A 10 6.15 2.34 0.67
CA ARG A 10 5.33 3.14 -0.24
C ARG A 10 4.50 2.22 -1.13
N CYS A 11 3.28 2.61 -1.40
CA CYS A 11 2.43 1.93 -2.37
C CYS A 11 1.70 2.93 -3.26
N ARG A 12 1.22 2.46 -4.40
CA ARG A 12 0.43 3.23 -5.36
C ARG A 12 -0.83 2.48 -5.75
N ALA A 13 -1.95 3.19 -5.83
CA ALA A 13 -3.20 2.63 -6.31
C ALA A 13 -3.13 2.36 -7.82
N VAL A 14 -3.43 1.14 -8.26
CA VAL A 14 -3.42 0.79 -9.70
C VAL A 14 -4.75 1.11 -10.40
N ARG A 15 -5.80 1.36 -9.61
CA ARG A 15 -7.16 1.72 -10.03
C ARG A 15 -7.77 2.72 -9.04
N GLU A 16 -8.96 3.24 -9.34
CA GLU A 16 -9.74 3.99 -8.34
C GLU A 16 -10.29 3.05 -7.26
N ILE A 17 -10.20 3.48 -6.00
CA ILE A 17 -10.73 2.73 -4.84
C ILE A 17 -11.78 3.62 -4.17
N ARG A 18 -13.02 3.13 -4.13
CA ARG A 18 -14.11 3.80 -3.42
C ARG A 18 -14.09 3.39 -1.97
N THR A 19 -14.04 4.37 -1.09
CA THR A 19 -13.95 4.18 0.36
C THR A 19 -15.09 4.89 1.06
N CYS A 20 -15.34 4.56 2.32
CA CYS A 20 -16.33 5.30 3.12
C CYS A 20 -15.89 6.75 3.41
N GLN A 21 -14.58 7.02 3.34
CA GLN A 21 -13.98 8.33 3.60
C GLN A 21 -13.79 9.18 2.32
N GLY A 22 -14.12 8.64 1.15
CA GLY A 22 -13.98 9.33 -0.13
C GLY A 22 -13.43 8.45 -1.25
N LEU A 23 -12.79 9.08 -2.24
CA LEU A 23 -12.26 8.42 -3.43
C LEU A 23 -10.73 8.46 -3.43
N ILE A 24 -10.10 7.29 -3.46
CA ILE A 24 -8.68 7.18 -3.78
C ILE A 24 -8.55 7.11 -5.30
N ARG A 25 -7.92 8.13 -5.89
CA ARG A 25 -7.71 8.18 -7.34
C ARG A 25 -6.68 7.15 -7.78
N ARG A 26 -6.78 6.70 -9.03
CA ARG A 26 -5.72 5.93 -9.68
C ARG A 26 -4.41 6.70 -9.57
N PHE A 27 -3.32 5.98 -9.29
CA PHE A 27 -1.97 6.50 -9.04
C PHE A 27 -1.80 7.35 -7.77
N ALA A 28 -2.82 7.47 -6.92
CA ALA A 28 -2.62 8.00 -5.59
C ALA A 28 -1.62 7.12 -4.83
N GLU A 29 -0.72 7.76 -4.08
CA GLU A 29 0.29 7.07 -3.30
C GLU A 29 -0.01 7.16 -1.80
N GLY A 30 0.60 6.27 -1.04
CA GLY A 30 0.44 6.19 0.39
C GLY A 30 1.53 5.35 1.05
N VAL A 31 1.40 5.21 2.37
CA VAL A 31 2.28 4.39 3.21
C VAL A 31 1.48 3.24 3.80
N ILE A 32 1.96 2.02 3.61
CA ILE A 32 1.37 0.84 4.23
C ILE A 32 1.62 0.90 5.73
N GLN A 33 0.56 0.70 6.52
CA GLN A 33 0.66 0.61 7.98
C GLN A 33 0.79 -0.83 8.43
N PHE A 34 0.01 -1.74 7.85
CA PHE A 34 0.09 -3.18 8.05
C PHE A 34 -0.83 -3.92 7.06
N ASP A 35 -0.56 -5.21 6.87
CA ASP A 35 -1.46 -6.19 6.28
C ASP A 35 -2.32 -6.84 7.37
N MET A 36 -3.53 -7.28 7.01
CA MET A 36 -4.33 -8.15 7.85
C MET A 36 -5.14 -9.16 7.07
N GLU A 37 -5.47 -10.26 7.72
CA GLU A 37 -6.48 -11.20 7.25
C GLU A 37 -7.77 -11.05 8.07
N ASN A 38 -8.90 -10.85 7.37
CA ASN A 38 -10.23 -10.73 7.93
C ASN A 38 -11.22 -11.60 7.14
N LEU A 39 -11.80 -12.62 7.78
CA LEU A 39 -12.77 -13.55 7.18
C LEU A 39 -12.30 -14.15 5.83
N GLY A 40 -11.04 -14.58 5.77
CA GLY A 40 -10.43 -15.15 4.56
C GLY A 40 -10.09 -14.14 3.47
N ARG A 41 -10.17 -12.83 3.77
CA ARG A 41 -9.75 -11.76 2.87
C ARG A 41 -8.51 -11.09 3.41
N ARG A 42 -7.50 -10.94 2.54
CA ARG A 42 -6.33 -10.11 2.83
C ARG A 42 -6.64 -8.66 2.50
N LEU A 43 -6.37 -7.77 3.46
CA LEU A 43 -6.52 -6.33 3.34
C LEU A 43 -5.22 -5.64 3.75
N VAL A 44 -4.91 -4.54 3.10
CA VAL A 44 -3.75 -3.70 3.40
C VAL A 44 -4.25 -2.37 3.93
N ARG A 45 -3.89 -2.02 5.16
CA ARG A 45 -4.22 -0.71 5.71
C ARG A 45 -3.21 0.32 5.23
N VAL A 46 -3.69 1.36 4.55
CA VAL A 46 -2.85 2.39 3.95
C VAL A 46 -3.24 3.76 4.50
N LYS A 47 -2.23 4.57 4.85
CA LYS A 47 -2.39 6.02 5.00
C LYS A 47 -2.02 6.67 3.67
N TRP A 48 -3.02 7.12 2.94
CA TRP A 48 -2.85 7.80 1.66
C TRP A 48 -2.33 9.23 1.86
N ASP A 49 -1.60 9.75 0.88
CA ASP A 49 -1.03 11.11 0.95
C ASP A 49 -2.11 12.20 0.98
N SER A 50 -3.33 11.89 0.53
CA SER A 50 -4.51 12.75 0.68
C SER A 50 -4.98 12.91 2.13
N GLY A 51 -4.43 12.13 3.06
CA GLY A 51 -4.86 12.08 4.46
C GLY A 51 -5.91 11.00 4.76
N ILE A 52 -6.50 10.38 3.74
CA ILE A 52 -7.43 9.25 3.93
C ILE A 52 -6.67 8.05 4.50
N VAL A 53 -7.25 7.39 5.50
CA VAL A 53 -6.74 6.13 6.04
C VAL A 53 -7.80 5.06 5.86
N ASP A 54 -7.54 4.11 4.97
CA ASP A 54 -8.49 3.04 4.67
C ASP A 54 -7.79 1.75 4.23
N TYR A 55 -8.56 0.69 4.05
CA TYR A 55 -8.12 -0.60 3.56
C TYR A 55 -8.20 -0.66 2.04
N ALA A 56 -7.20 -1.29 1.43
CA ALA A 56 -7.19 -1.69 0.03
C ALA A 56 -7.01 -3.21 -0.08
N TYR A 57 -7.52 -3.81 -1.15
CA TYR A 57 -7.13 -5.17 -1.49
C TYR A 57 -5.70 -5.17 -2.05
N PRO A 58 -4.91 -6.25 -1.83
CA PRO A 58 -3.56 -6.35 -2.40
C PRO A 58 -3.52 -6.14 -3.93
N ILE A 59 -4.55 -6.55 -4.66
CA ILE A 59 -4.65 -6.38 -6.13
C ILE A 59 -4.97 -4.93 -6.56
N GLU A 60 -5.30 -4.04 -5.62
CA GLU A 60 -5.61 -2.64 -5.88
C GLU A 60 -4.40 -1.72 -5.74
N ILE A 61 -3.30 -2.24 -5.19
CA ILE A 61 -2.08 -1.50 -4.97
C ILE A 61 -0.87 -2.22 -5.56
N GLU A 62 0.15 -1.46 -5.87
CA GLU A 62 1.50 -1.96 -6.10
C GLU A 62 2.43 -1.36 -5.04
N ILE A 63 3.37 -2.15 -4.54
CA ILE A 63 4.41 -1.66 -3.62
C ILE A 63 5.47 -0.98 -4.48
N LEU A 64 5.79 0.27 -4.15
CA LEU A 64 6.87 1.01 -4.80
C LEU A 64 8.17 0.58 -4.13
N GLU A 65 9.06 -0.05 -4.89
CA GLU A 65 10.38 -0.46 -4.36
C GLU A 65 11.10 0.75 -3.75
N ALA A 66 11.74 0.53 -2.60
CA ALA A 66 12.68 1.49 -2.06
C ALA A 66 13.90 1.52 -3.00
N ASN A 67 14.03 2.56 -3.82
CA ASN A 67 15.28 2.80 -4.53
C ASN A 67 16.41 3.02 -3.50
N GLY A 68 17.24 1.98 -3.30
CA GLY A 68 18.47 1.96 -2.50
C GLY A 68 18.48 0.76 -1.54
N VAL A 69 19.22 -0.33 -1.78
CA VAL A 69 20.67 -0.40 -2.00
C VAL A 69 21.06 -1.59 -2.90
N ALA A 70 21.91 -1.33 -3.91
CA ALA A 70 23.02 -2.17 -4.44
C ALA A 70 23.20 -2.12 -5.97
N ALA A 71 23.40 -0.92 -6.52
CA ALA A 71 24.29 -0.76 -7.68
C ALA A 71 25.71 -0.54 -7.16
N ALA A 72 26.37 -1.61 -6.70
CA ALA A 72 27.77 -1.60 -6.29
C ALA A 72 28.40 -2.99 -6.42
N ASN A 73 28.61 -3.44 -7.68
CA ASN A 73 29.79 -4.18 -8.14
C ASN A 73 29.50 -4.82 -9.50
N ARG A 74 29.87 -4.11 -10.57
CA ARG A 74 30.38 -4.71 -11.82
C ARG A 74 31.46 -3.78 -12.36
N LEU A 75 32.68 -3.98 -11.85
CA LEU A 75 33.91 -3.79 -12.60
C LEU A 75 34.56 -5.17 -12.72
#